data_AF-A0A0G1PE11-F1
#
_entry.id   AF-A0A0G1PE11-F1
#
_cell.length_a   1.000
_cell.length_b   1.000
_cell.length_c   1.000
_cell.angle_alpha   90.00
_cell.angle_beta   90.00
_cell.angle_gamma   90.00
#
_symmetry.space_group_name_H-M   'P 1'
#
loop_
_entity.id
_entity.type
_entity.pdbx_description
1 polymer ?
#
loop_
_entity_poly.entity_id
_entity_poly.type
_entity_poly.pdbx_seq_one_letter_code
_entity_poly.pdbx_strand_id
1 'polypeptide(L)'
;MFDMALKLVKGSRLRNKFAIIFIVITSIPVLISGWTTLYLIDISHRRDISALELQSIDQKTEEIEKFFADTLGILELRVGVTETSEIESSKIPWQELLVDGILASHPAFKEVSFINLQGKETAKRIRGGPGEYEFFNVSGLDKFTIPRNGKNYIGMVHFTLSGPALTISAPVKVEGAVIQVLAAEVNLSPLFRSISAARLGFSGYLTIFDRDGTFLANYERSGISPGSNFFGWSRISQVIQNQMFSGMERGDIYESPCKSCRLFCSVLRLCLFWRLCLRRAW
;
A
#
# COMPACT_ATOMS: atom_id res chain seq x y z
N MET A 1 -31.44 40.74 19.88
CA MET A 1 -30.61 41.89 19.47
C MET A 1 -31.19 42.68 18.29
N PHE A 2 -31.88 42.05 17.33
CA PHE A 2 -32.60 42.76 16.24
C PHE A 2 -33.85 43.54 16.71
N ASP A 3 -34.50 43.12 17.79
CA ASP A 3 -35.77 43.72 18.27
C ASP A 3 -35.60 45.09 18.94
N MET A 4 -34.37 45.45 19.32
CA MET A 4 -34.05 46.77 19.88
C MET A 4 -33.84 47.84 18.80
N ALA A 5 -33.50 47.45 17.57
CA ALA A 5 -33.33 48.36 16.44
C ALA A 5 -34.67 48.85 15.87
N LEU A 6 -35.73 48.05 15.98
CA LEU A 6 -37.06 48.38 15.45
C LEU A 6 -37.84 49.40 16.29
N LYS A 7 -37.54 49.56 17.59
CA LYS A 7 -38.22 50.54 18.47
C LYS A 7 -37.74 51.98 18.31
N LEU A 8 -36.65 52.24 17.57
CA LEU A 8 -36.12 53.58 17.33
C LEU A 8 -36.77 54.32 16.14
N VAL A 9 -37.71 53.67 15.46
CA VAL A 9 -38.39 54.20 14.26
C VAL A 9 -39.73 54.86 14.62
N LYS A 10 -39.69 55.88 15.47
CA LYS A 10 -40.81 56.83 15.67
C LYS A 10 -40.36 58.22 15.20
N GLY A 11 -40.21 58.39 13.89
CA GLY A 11 -39.75 59.64 13.26
C GLY A 11 -40.40 59.89 11.90
N SER A 12 -40.29 61.12 11.41
CA SER A 12 -40.83 61.56 10.11
C SER A 12 -40.52 60.58 8.97
N ARG A 13 -41.50 60.37 8.07
CA ARG A 13 -41.43 59.42 6.94
C ARG A 13 -40.15 59.59 6.10
N LEU A 14 -39.63 60.81 5.97
CA LEU A 14 -38.39 61.09 5.23
C LEU A 14 -37.14 60.52 5.94
N ARG A 15 -37.01 60.75 7.25
CA ARG A 15 -35.86 60.31 8.04
C ARG A 15 -35.72 58.79 8.06
N ASN A 16 -36.86 58.10 8.13
CA ASN A 16 -36.88 56.65 8.11
C ASN A 16 -36.43 56.07 6.75
N LYS A 17 -36.79 56.72 5.64
CA LYS A 17 -36.36 56.30 4.29
C LYS A 17 -34.84 56.39 4.14
N PHE A 18 -34.22 57.47 4.60
CA PHE A 18 -32.75 57.62 4.55
C PHE A 18 -32.02 56.63 5.49
N ALA A 19 -32.54 56.41 6.70
CA ALA A 19 -31.94 55.45 7.64
C ALA A 19 -31.96 54.01 7.09
N ILE A 20 -33.08 53.58 6.51
CA ILE A 20 -33.18 52.24 5.91
C ILE A 20 -32.21 52.09 4.73
N ILE A 21 -32.14 53.09 3.84
CA ILE A 21 -31.20 53.06 2.70
C ILE A 21 -29.75 52.94 3.19
N PHE A 22 -29.38 53.70 4.23
CA PHE A 22 -28.05 53.64 4.81
C PHE A 22 -27.72 52.28 5.43
N ILE A 23 -28.66 51.68 6.17
CA ILE A 23 -28.50 50.34 6.75
C ILE A 23 -28.34 49.28 5.66
N VAL A 24 -29.15 49.35 4.60
CA VAL A 24 -29.11 48.39 3.49
C VAL A 24 -27.80 48.51 2.72
N ILE A 25 -27.35 49.73 2.39
CA ILE A 25 -26.09 49.98 1.66
C ILE A 25 -24.88 49.51 2.46
N THR A 26 -24.90 49.64 3.79
CA THR A 26 -23.77 49.20 4.64
C THR A 26 -23.80 47.70 4.94
N SER A 27 -24.99 47.09 5.06
CA SER A 27 -25.12 45.67 5.41
C SER A 27 -24.88 44.73 4.22
N ILE A 28 -25.31 45.12 3.00
CA ILE A 28 -25.17 44.27 1.81
C ILE A 28 -23.72 43.91 1.50
N PRO A 29 -22.76 44.85 1.44
CA PRO A 29 -21.36 44.54 1.16
C PRO A 29 -20.74 43.61 2.20
N VAL A 30 -21.11 43.76 3.48
CA VAL A 30 -20.64 42.90 4.57
C VAL A 30 -21.18 41.47 4.39
N LEU A 31 -22.45 41.32 4.05
CA LEU A 31 -23.05 40.00 3.78
C LEU A 31 -22.45 39.32 2.55
N ILE A 32 -22.24 40.05 1.46
CA ILE A 32 -21.62 39.52 0.23
C ILE A 32 -20.17 39.10 0.52
N SER A 33 -19.41 39.93 1.26
CA SER A 33 -18.04 39.60 1.67
C SER A 33 -18.00 38.34 2.54
N GLY A 34 -18.87 38.25 3.55
CA GLY A 34 -18.98 37.08 4.41
C GLY A 34 -19.40 35.81 3.65
N TRP A 35 -20.32 35.92 2.70
CA TRP A 35 -20.71 34.80 1.85
C TRP A 35 -19.55 34.33 0.97
N THR A 36 -18.83 35.27 0.36
CA THR A 36 -17.70 34.98 -0.54
C THR A 36 -16.55 34.31 0.21
N THR A 37 -16.21 34.79 1.40
CA THR A 37 -15.15 34.18 2.22
C THR A 37 -15.52 32.77 2.66
N LEU A 38 -16.76 32.53 3.10
CA LEU A 38 -17.23 31.19 3.46
C LEU A 38 -17.18 30.23 2.26
N TYR A 39 -17.57 30.70 1.07
CA TYR A 39 -17.49 29.91 -0.15
C TYR A 39 -16.05 29.55 -0.53
N LEU A 40 -15.13 30.51 -0.43
CA LEU A 40 -13.71 30.28 -0.70
C LEU A 40 -13.06 29.34 0.32
N ILE A 41 -13.45 29.44 1.60
CA ILE A 41 -12.96 28.56 2.66
C ILE A 41 -13.37 27.11 2.39
N ASP A 42 -14.63 26.84 2.00
CA ASP A 42 -15.07 25.47 1.71
C ASP A 42 -14.27 24.86 0.54
N ILE A 43 -14.03 25.65 -0.51
CA ILE A 43 -13.24 25.19 -1.67
C ILE A 43 -11.78 24.95 -1.28
N SER A 44 -11.16 25.87 -0.54
CA SER A 44 -9.75 25.72 -0.12
C SER A 44 -9.59 24.51 0.79
N HIS A 45 -10.46 24.36 1.78
CA HIS A 45 -10.39 23.28 2.74
C HIS A 45 -10.53 21.90 2.08
N ARG A 46 -11.39 21.78 1.05
CA ARG A 46 -11.49 20.53 0.25
C ARG A 46 -10.21 20.22 -0.51
N ARG A 47 -9.56 21.23 -1.10
CA ARG A 47 -8.30 21.05 -1.82
C ARG A 47 -7.17 20.65 -0.87
N ASP A 48 -7.09 21.31 0.28
CA ASP A 48 -6.06 21.03 1.28
C ASP A 48 -6.20 19.61 1.85
N ILE A 49 -7.43 19.15 2.13
CA ILE A 49 -7.68 17.76 2.55
C ILE A 49 -7.26 16.77 1.46
N SER A 50 -7.68 16.98 0.22
CA SER A 50 -7.35 16.07 -0.89
C SER A 50 -5.83 15.98 -1.11
N ALA A 51 -5.13 17.11 -1.03
CA ALA A 51 -3.67 17.15 -1.14
C ALA A 51 -2.98 16.38 -0.01
N LEU A 52 -3.45 16.54 1.24
CA LEU A 52 -2.92 15.81 2.39
C LEU A 52 -3.19 14.30 2.29
N GLU A 53 -4.37 13.91 1.82
CA GLU A 53 -4.72 12.50 1.59
C GLU A 53 -3.78 11.88 0.53
N LEU A 54 -3.59 12.56 -0.60
CA LEU A 54 -2.68 12.10 -1.65
C LEU A 54 -1.23 11.99 -1.16
N GLN A 55 -0.75 12.98 -0.40
CA GLN A 55 0.60 12.93 0.18
C GLN A 55 0.76 11.74 1.14
N SER A 56 -0.26 11.43 1.93
CA SER A 56 -0.23 10.25 2.82
C SER A 56 -0.21 8.94 2.03
N ILE A 57 -0.97 8.87 0.93
CA ILE A 57 -0.97 7.73 0.01
C ILE A 57 0.41 7.54 -0.63
N ASP A 58 1.03 8.63 -1.10
CA ASP A 58 2.36 8.59 -1.73
C ASP A 58 3.43 8.14 -0.73
N GLN A 59 3.42 8.69 0.49
CA GLN A 59 4.33 8.28 1.55
C GLN A 59 4.19 6.78 1.88
N LYS A 60 2.96 6.26 1.94
CA LYS A 60 2.73 4.84 2.21
C LYS A 60 3.08 3.95 1.02
N THR A 61 2.95 4.46 -0.19
CA THR A 61 3.43 3.77 -1.39
C THR A 61 4.94 3.64 -1.38
N GLU A 62 5.66 4.71 -1.03
CA GLU A 62 7.12 4.70 -0.89
C GLU A 62 7.58 3.72 0.21
N GLU A 63 6.86 3.64 1.33
CA GLU A 63 7.14 2.66 2.39
C GLU A 63 7.03 1.22 1.90
N ILE A 64 6.00 0.91 1.08
CA ILE A 64 5.84 -0.40 0.43
C ILE A 64 7.01 -0.66 -0.53
N GLU A 65 7.32 0.31 -1.40
CA GLU A 65 8.40 0.17 -2.38
C GLU A 65 9.74 -0.10 -1.71
N LYS A 66 10.03 0.65 -0.64
CA LYS A 66 11.24 0.46 0.16
C LYS A 66 11.28 -0.91 0.81
N PHE A 67 10.18 -1.37 1.43
CA PHE A 67 10.12 -2.69 2.04
C PHE A 67 10.49 -3.80 1.04
N PHE A 68 9.93 -3.75 -0.16
CA PHE A 68 10.23 -4.76 -1.18
C PHE A 68 11.62 -4.60 -1.79
N ALA A 69 12.10 -3.37 -1.99
CA ALA A 69 13.45 -3.11 -2.46
C ALA A 69 14.49 -3.65 -1.46
N ASP A 70 14.28 -3.41 -0.17
CA ASP A 70 15.13 -3.92 0.91
C ASP A 70 15.09 -5.46 0.95
N THR A 71 13.89 -6.04 0.84
CA THR A 71 13.73 -7.50 0.89
C THR A 71 14.35 -8.19 -0.33
N LEU A 72 14.17 -7.64 -1.54
CA LEU A 72 14.80 -8.17 -2.76
C LEU A 72 16.32 -7.95 -2.76
N GLY A 73 16.79 -6.81 -2.27
CA GLY A 73 18.21 -6.49 -2.19
C GLY A 73 18.98 -7.50 -1.33
N ILE A 74 18.35 -8.06 -0.28
CA ILE A 74 18.95 -9.12 0.54
C ILE A 74 19.03 -10.45 -0.23
N LEU A 75 18.05 -10.75 -1.09
CA LEU A 75 18.04 -11.99 -1.86
C LEU A 75 18.93 -11.95 -3.11
N GLU A 76 19.24 -10.76 -3.63
CA GLU A 76 20.20 -10.59 -4.72
C GLU A 76 21.63 -10.83 -4.25
N LEU A 77 21.98 -12.10 -4.04
CA LEU A 77 23.35 -12.52 -3.79
C LEU A 77 24.14 -12.47 -5.11
N ARG A 78 24.99 -11.46 -5.24
CA ARG A 78 26.06 -11.42 -6.24
C ARG A 78 27.30 -12.06 -5.64
N VAL A 79 27.51 -13.34 -5.95
CA VAL A 79 28.69 -14.06 -5.48
C VAL A 79 29.84 -13.73 -6.43
N GLY A 80 30.74 -12.85 -6.00
CA GLY A 80 31.96 -12.47 -6.73
C GLY A 80 33.12 -13.43 -6.45
N VAL A 81 32.88 -14.74 -6.45
CA VAL A 81 33.91 -15.73 -6.11
C VAL A 81 34.40 -16.42 -7.38
N THR A 82 35.69 -16.23 -7.65
CA THR A 82 36.46 -16.66 -8.82
C THR A 82 36.77 -18.17 -8.85
N GLU A 83 36.19 -18.98 -7.97
CA GLU A 83 36.51 -20.41 -7.87
C GLU A 83 35.23 -21.25 -7.92
N THR A 84 34.75 -21.46 -9.14
CA THR A 84 33.54 -22.23 -9.49
C THR A 84 33.70 -23.75 -9.36
N SER A 85 34.87 -24.27 -8.97
CA SER A 85 35.18 -25.70 -9.04
C SER A 85 34.80 -26.54 -7.82
N GLU A 86 34.42 -25.94 -6.68
CA GLU A 86 34.06 -26.71 -5.46
C GLU A 86 32.56 -26.69 -5.10
N ILE A 87 31.73 -25.99 -5.87
CA ILE A 87 30.31 -25.79 -5.56
C ILE A 87 29.45 -27.00 -5.97
N GLU A 88 29.95 -27.91 -6.81
CA GLU A 88 29.09 -28.95 -7.41
C GLU A 88 29.05 -30.30 -6.67
N SER A 89 29.93 -30.59 -5.70
CA SER A 89 30.13 -31.98 -5.23
C SER A 89 30.01 -32.24 -3.72
N SER A 90 29.92 -31.23 -2.87
CA SER A 90 29.73 -31.43 -1.42
C SER A 90 28.32 -31.00 -1.00
N LYS A 91 27.68 -31.71 -0.06
CA LYS A 91 26.46 -31.22 0.62
C LYS A 91 26.87 -29.99 1.43
N ILE A 92 26.77 -28.79 0.86
CA ILE A 92 27.65 -27.71 1.27
C ILE A 92 27.15 -27.00 2.54
N PRO A 93 27.90 -27.05 3.67
CA PRO A 93 27.53 -26.40 4.93
C PRO A 93 27.33 -24.88 4.81
N TRP A 94 27.91 -24.23 3.78
CA TRP A 94 27.75 -22.80 3.58
C TRP A 94 26.33 -22.39 3.19
N GLN A 95 25.59 -23.23 2.45
CA GLN A 95 24.22 -22.89 2.06
C GLN A 95 23.35 -22.74 3.30
N GLU A 96 23.45 -23.68 4.24
CA GLU A 96 22.70 -23.63 5.50
C GLU A 96 23.07 -22.39 6.33
N LEU A 97 24.36 -22.06 6.43
CA LEU A 97 24.82 -20.84 7.11
C LEU A 97 24.27 -19.56 6.44
N LEU A 98 24.20 -19.52 5.11
CA LEU A 98 23.64 -18.37 4.39
C LEU A 98 22.12 -18.28 4.57
N VAL A 99 21.39 -19.38 4.49
CA VAL A 99 19.95 -19.38 4.74
C VAL A 99 19.67 -18.88 6.16
N ASP A 100 20.42 -19.36 7.15
CA ASP A 100 20.32 -18.88 8.54
C ASP A 100 20.67 -17.39 8.66
N GLY A 101 21.72 -16.93 7.97
CA GLY A 101 22.11 -15.53 7.91
C GLY A 101 21.06 -14.62 7.28
N ILE A 102 20.48 -15.01 6.15
CA ILE A 102 19.40 -14.28 5.47
C ILE A 102 18.17 -14.23 6.37
N LEU A 103 17.80 -15.37 6.95
CA LEU A 103 16.68 -15.43 7.88
C LEU A 103 16.93 -14.53 9.09
N ALA A 104 18.14 -14.50 9.65
CA ALA A 104 18.48 -13.60 10.76
C ALA A 104 18.49 -12.12 10.35
N SER A 105 18.85 -11.79 9.10
CA SER A 105 19.02 -10.42 8.62
C SER A 105 17.72 -9.61 8.57
N HIS A 106 16.58 -10.26 8.32
CA HIS A 106 15.31 -9.56 8.19
C HIS A 106 14.15 -10.31 8.85
N PRO A 107 13.43 -9.70 9.81
CA PRO A 107 12.39 -10.36 10.59
C PRO A 107 11.16 -10.74 9.76
N ALA A 108 10.95 -10.12 8.59
CA ALA A 108 9.84 -10.46 7.71
C ALA A 108 10.04 -11.82 7.02
N PHE A 109 11.27 -12.31 6.87
CA PHE A 109 11.51 -13.65 6.32
C PHE A 109 11.02 -14.73 7.29
N LYS A 110 10.16 -15.60 6.76
CA LYS A 110 9.60 -16.77 7.44
C LYS A 110 10.23 -18.05 6.98
N GLU A 111 10.48 -18.16 5.69
CA GLU A 111 11.16 -19.29 5.08
C GLU A 111 12.17 -18.76 4.07
N VAL A 112 13.32 -19.40 3.97
CA VAL A 112 14.31 -19.17 2.92
C VAL A 112 14.78 -20.53 2.42
N SER A 113 14.92 -20.70 1.10
CA SER A 113 15.42 -21.93 0.49
C SER A 113 16.30 -21.68 -0.73
N PHE A 114 17.37 -22.47 -0.85
CA PHE A 114 18.16 -22.58 -2.08
C PHE A 114 17.59 -23.68 -2.97
N ILE A 115 17.53 -23.40 -4.26
CA ILE A 115 17.01 -24.30 -5.28
C ILE A 115 18.10 -24.44 -6.37
N ASN A 116 18.48 -25.68 -6.68
CA ASN A 116 19.45 -25.96 -7.74
C ASN A 116 18.84 -25.78 -9.15
N LEU A 117 19.67 -25.87 -10.19
CA LEU A 117 19.21 -25.72 -11.59
C LEU A 117 18.26 -26.82 -12.06
N GLN A 118 18.14 -27.92 -11.32
CA GLN A 118 17.15 -28.98 -11.58
C GLN A 118 15.80 -28.67 -10.92
N GLY A 119 15.69 -27.58 -10.16
CA GLY A 119 14.49 -27.17 -9.46
C GLY A 119 14.24 -27.94 -8.16
N LYS A 120 15.26 -28.59 -7.60
CA LYS A 120 15.20 -29.25 -6.29
C LYS A 120 15.77 -28.35 -5.22
N GLU A 121 15.07 -28.23 -4.10
CA GLU A 121 15.58 -27.53 -2.91
C GLU A 121 16.84 -28.24 -2.37
N THR A 122 17.88 -27.48 -2.04
CA THR A 122 19.16 -28.01 -1.53
C THR A 122 19.45 -27.57 -0.10
N ALA A 123 18.90 -26.44 0.33
CA ALA A 123 18.92 -25.95 1.70
C ALA A 123 17.61 -25.20 1.98
N LYS A 124 17.10 -25.31 3.21
CA LYS A 124 15.84 -24.70 3.62
C LYS A 124 15.86 -24.43 5.12
N ARG A 125 15.36 -23.26 5.51
CA ARG A 125 15.12 -22.92 6.90
C ARG A 125 13.79 -22.20 7.04
N ILE A 126 13.06 -22.55 8.09
CA ILE A 126 11.83 -21.90 8.51
C ILE A 126 12.05 -21.31 9.89
N ARG A 127 11.67 -20.05 10.08
CA ARG A 127 11.80 -19.36 11.36
C ARG A 127 10.92 -20.02 12.41
N GLY A 128 11.55 -20.56 13.45
CA GLY A 128 10.86 -21.26 14.53
C GLY A 128 10.30 -22.63 14.11
N GLY A 129 10.70 -23.15 12.94
CA GLY A 129 10.40 -24.51 12.51
C GLY A 129 11.40 -25.53 13.06
N PRO A 130 11.17 -26.84 12.81
CA PRO A 130 12.07 -27.92 13.22
C PRO A 130 13.44 -27.81 12.52
N GLY A 131 14.49 -28.45 13.05
CA GLY A 131 15.83 -28.39 12.44
C GLY A 131 15.99 -29.15 11.12
N GLU A 132 15.10 -30.10 10.83
CA GLU A 132 15.10 -30.91 9.62
C GLU A 132 13.88 -30.60 8.74
N TYR A 133 14.11 -30.39 7.45
CA TYR A 133 13.08 -30.04 6.48
C TYR A 133 13.12 -30.99 5.28
N GLU A 134 11.94 -31.32 4.76
CA GLU A 134 11.82 -31.99 3.47
C GLU A 134 12.15 -31.02 2.34
N PHE A 135 12.93 -31.50 1.37
CA PHE A 135 13.28 -30.75 0.17
C PHE A 135 12.35 -31.12 -0.97
N PHE A 136 11.64 -30.13 -1.49
CA PHE A 136 10.67 -30.34 -2.56
C PHE A 136 11.28 -30.09 -3.93
N ASN A 137 10.70 -30.74 -4.94
CA ASN A 137 10.91 -30.39 -6.33
C ASN A 137 9.92 -29.29 -6.71
N VAL A 138 10.44 -28.12 -7.02
CA VAL A 138 9.70 -26.89 -7.35
C VAL A 138 9.96 -26.45 -8.79
N SER A 139 10.51 -27.34 -9.63
CA SER A 139 10.89 -27.06 -11.02
C SER A 139 9.75 -26.52 -11.90
N GLY A 140 8.50 -26.89 -11.59
CA GLY A 140 7.30 -26.44 -12.31
C GLY A 140 6.68 -25.14 -11.78
N LEU A 141 7.21 -24.53 -10.72
CA LEU A 141 6.63 -23.35 -10.09
C LEU A 141 7.31 -22.05 -10.56
N ASP A 142 6.53 -20.97 -10.65
CA ASP A 142 7.00 -19.65 -11.06
C ASP A 142 8.12 -19.09 -10.16
N LYS A 143 8.11 -19.45 -8.87
CA LYS A 143 9.19 -19.14 -7.91
C LYS A 143 10.56 -19.70 -8.30
N PHE A 144 10.61 -20.60 -9.29
CA PHE A 144 11.84 -21.16 -9.83
C PHE A 144 12.03 -20.81 -11.31
N THR A 145 11.00 -20.98 -12.13
CA THR A 145 11.12 -20.83 -13.59
C THR A 145 11.50 -19.40 -13.99
N ILE A 146 10.98 -18.38 -13.30
CA ILE A 146 11.27 -16.96 -13.60
C ILE A 146 12.70 -16.57 -13.15
N PRO A 147 13.12 -16.84 -11.90
CA PRO A 147 14.50 -16.62 -11.45
C PRO A 147 15.54 -17.40 -12.23
N ARG A 148 15.25 -18.64 -12.64
CA ARG A 148 16.14 -19.42 -13.49
C ARG A 148 16.52 -18.69 -14.78
N ASN A 149 15.62 -17.87 -15.32
CA ASN A 149 15.85 -17.04 -16.50
C ASN A 149 16.49 -15.68 -16.16
N GLY A 150 17.03 -15.53 -14.95
CA GLY A 150 17.77 -14.34 -14.52
C GLY A 150 16.93 -13.17 -14.03
N LYS A 151 15.62 -13.36 -13.80
CA LYS A 151 14.67 -12.32 -13.37
C LYS A 151 14.13 -12.55 -11.97
N ASN A 152 13.97 -11.50 -11.17
CA ASN A 152 13.31 -11.65 -9.87
C ASN A 152 11.83 -12.01 -10.05
N TYR A 153 11.31 -12.81 -9.13
CA TYR A 153 9.90 -13.15 -9.05
C TYR A 153 9.31 -12.70 -7.72
N ILE A 154 8.11 -12.13 -7.79
CA ILE A 154 7.26 -11.76 -6.67
C ILE A 154 5.92 -12.42 -6.94
N GLY A 155 5.52 -13.33 -6.06
CA GLY A 155 4.25 -14.05 -6.15
C GLY A 155 3.08 -13.24 -5.61
N MET A 156 1.89 -13.80 -5.80
CA MET A 156 0.66 -13.29 -5.21
C MET A 156 0.68 -13.40 -3.68
N VAL A 157 -0.12 -12.56 -3.03
CA VAL A 157 -0.30 -12.64 -1.58
C VAL A 157 -1.19 -13.84 -1.24
N HIS A 158 -0.72 -14.71 -0.37
CA HIS A 158 -1.47 -15.82 0.21
C HIS A 158 -1.59 -15.68 1.73
N PHE A 159 -2.58 -16.35 2.32
CA PHE A 159 -2.84 -16.27 3.75
C PHE A 159 -2.40 -17.54 4.45
N THR A 160 -1.52 -17.38 5.45
CA THR A 160 -1.04 -18.46 6.31
C THR A 160 -1.62 -18.31 7.71
N LEU A 161 -1.40 -19.30 8.58
CA LEU A 161 -1.72 -19.19 10.01
C LEU A 161 -0.98 -18.03 10.70
N SER A 162 0.16 -17.59 10.16
CA SER A 162 0.95 -16.46 10.67
C SER A 162 0.53 -15.10 10.11
N GLY A 163 -0.47 -15.07 9.21
CA GLY A 163 -0.94 -13.89 8.51
C GLY A 163 -0.62 -13.90 7.01
N PRO A 164 -0.85 -12.77 6.31
CA PRO A 164 -0.56 -12.62 4.89
C PRO A 164 0.94 -12.76 4.62
N ALA A 165 1.26 -13.55 3.62
CA ALA A 165 2.61 -13.79 3.14
C ALA A 165 2.65 -13.75 1.62
N LEU A 166 3.85 -13.66 1.07
CA LEU A 166 4.08 -13.90 -0.35
C LEU A 166 5.42 -14.58 -0.54
N THR A 167 5.60 -15.19 -1.70
CA THR A 167 6.89 -15.75 -2.11
C THR A 167 7.62 -14.75 -2.98
N ILE A 168 8.87 -14.45 -2.63
CA ILE A 168 9.81 -13.79 -3.54
C ILE A 168 10.95 -14.74 -3.87
N SER A 169 11.58 -14.54 -5.01
CA SER A 169 12.75 -15.32 -5.39
C SER A 169 13.64 -14.54 -6.34
N ALA A 170 14.95 -14.75 -6.20
CA ALA A 170 15.98 -14.08 -6.97
C ALA A 170 17.02 -15.09 -7.49
N PRO A 171 17.59 -14.86 -8.69
CA PRO A 171 18.70 -15.65 -9.20
C PRO A 171 19.98 -15.39 -8.40
N VAL A 172 20.69 -16.46 -8.08
CA VAL A 172 22.08 -16.39 -7.63
C VAL A 172 22.97 -16.45 -8.86
N LYS A 173 23.73 -15.38 -9.10
CA LYS A 173 24.56 -15.22 -10.30
C LYS A 173 26.04 -15.22 -9.97
N VAL A 174 26.82 -15.94 -10.78
CA VAL A 174 28.29 -15.89 -10.82
C VAL A 174 28.68 -15.51 -12.25
N GLU A 175 29.45 -14.43 -12.40
CA GLU A 175 29.85 -13.90 -13.72
C GLU A 175 28.69 -13.69 -14.71
N GLY A 176 27.50 -13.37 -14.18
CA GLY A 176 26.28 -13.16 -14.97
C GLY A 176 25.49 -14.43 -15.30
N ALA A 177 26.05 -15.62 -15.11
CA ALA A 177 25.36 -16.89 -15.26
C ALA A 177 24.56 -17.25 -14.00
N VAL A 178 23.31 -17.70 -14.17
CA VAL A 178 22.48 -18.18 -13.06
C VAL A 178 22.95 -19.57 -12.65
N ILE A 179 23.41 -19.72 -11.41
CA ILE A 179 23.90 -21.01 -10.88
C ILE A 179 22.88 -21.67 -9.95
N GLN A 180 22.06 -20.87 -9.26
CA GLN A 180 21.03 -21.33 -8.31
C GLN A 180 19.92 -20.28 -8.22
N VAL A 181 18.82 -20.64 -7.56
CA VAL A 181 17.73 -19.72 -7.22
C VAL A 181 17.59 -19.68 -5.71
N LEU A 182 17.47 -18.47 -5.16
CA LEU A 182 17.14 -18.23 -3.77
C LEU A 182 15.68 -17.82 -3.69
N ALA A 183 14.87 -18.56 -2.93
CA ALA A 183 13.48 -18.25 -2.68
C ALA A 183 13.26 -17.92 -1.20
N ALA A 184 12.31 -17.04 -0.92
CA ALA A 184 11.91 -16.72 0.45
C ALA A 184 10.41 -16.50 0.56
N GLU A 185 9.83 -16.93 1.66
CA GLU A 185 8.49 -16.53 2.09
C GLU A 185 8.59 -15.34 3.04
N VAL A 186 7.86 -14.28 2.72
CA VAL A 186 7.90 -13.00 3.43
C VAL A 186 6.55 -12.75 4.08
N ASN A 187 6.54 -12.57 5.41
CA ASN A 187 5.36 -12.16 6.15
C ASN A 187 5.09 -10.66 5.96
N LEU A 188 3.92 -10.33 5.44
CA LEU A 188 3.48 -8.96 5.17
C LEU A 188 2.75 -8.32 6.36
N SER A 189 2.49 -9.08 7.42
CA SER A 189 1.79 -8.56 8.62
C SER A 189 2.44 -7.31 9.21
N PRO A 190 3.78 -7.17 9.32
CA PRO A 190 4.41 -5.94 9.80
C PRO A 190 4.14 -4.76 8.86
N LEU A 191 4.29 -4.96 7.55
CA LEU A 191 4.05 -3.95 6.52
C LEU A 191 2.60 -3.47 6.57
N PHE A 192 1.65 -4.40 6.57
CA PHE A 192 0.22 -4.08 6.60
C PHE A 192 -0.18 -3.38 7.90
N ARG A 193 0.41 -3.74 9.05
CA ARG A 193 0.20 -3.00 10.30
C ARG A 193 0.73 -1.58 10.22
N SER A 194 1.89 -1.35 9.61
CA SER A 194 2.45 0.00 9.46
C SER A 194 1.60 0.89 8.54
N ILE A 195 1.07 0.32 7.45
CA ILE A 195 0.21 1.05 6.51
C ILE A 195 -1.16 1.31 7.14
N SER A 196 -1.79 0.29 7.74
CA SER A 196 -3.12 0.42 8.33
C SER A 196 -3.14 1.28 9.59
N ALA A 197 -2.01 1.47 10.28
CA ALA A 197 -1.91 2.40 11.39
C ALA A 197 -2.05 3.88 10.96
N ALA A 198 -1.84 4.21 9.68
CA ALA A 198 -2.08 5.55 9.19
C ALA A 198 -3.59 5.83 9.12
N ARG A 199 -4.00 6.88 9.82
CA ARG A 199 -5.36 7.42 9.78
C ARG A 199 -5.38 8.66 8.90
N LEU A 200 -6.43 8.78 8.10
CA LEU A 200 -6.71 9.97 7.32
C LEU A 200 -7.76 10.80 8.06
N GLY A 201 -7.32 11.90 8.68
CA GLY A 201 -8.16 12.71 9.55
C GLY A 201 -8.69 11.92 10.75
N PHE A 202 -9.96 12.10 11.08
CA PHE A 202 -10.58 11.50 12.28
C PHE A 202 -11.10 10.08 12.07
N SER A 203 -11.44 9.71 10.84
CA SER A 203 -12.17 8.48 10.55
C SER A 203 -11.83 7.81 9.22
N GLY A 204 -11.00 8.45 8.39
CA GLY A 204 -10.50 7.85 7.16
C GLY A 204 -9.46 6.77 7.48
N TYR A 205 -9.44 5.76 6.63
CA TYR A 205 -8.57 4.60 6.78
C TYR A 205 -8.02 4.19 5.42
N LEU A 206 -6.84 3.57 5.42
CA LEU A 206 -6.26 3.00 4.22
C LEU A 206 -6.68 1.54 4.06
N THR A 207 -7.11 1.19 2.85
CA THR A 207 -7.39 -0.20 2.48
C THR A 207 -6.51 -0.61 1.34
N ILE A 208 -6.01 -1.83 1.43
CA ILE A 208 -5.06 -2.42 0.52
C ILE A 208 -5.72 -3.55 -0.26
N PHE A 209 -5.61 -3.50 -1.58
CA PHE A 209 -6.09 -4.55 -2.49
C PHE A 209 -4.98 -5.01 -3.43
N ASP A 210 -4.99 -6.28 -3.78
CA ASP A 210 -4.19 -6.81 -4.89
C ASP A 210 -4.85 -6.47 -6.25
N ARG A 211 -4.13 -6.74 -7.34
CA ARG A 211 -4.54 -6.53 -8.75
C ARG A 211 -5.83 -7.25 -9.11
N ASP A 212 -6.10 -8.38 -8.48
CA ASP A 212 -7.31 -9.16 -8.71
C ASP A 212 -8.51 -8.65 -7.90
N GLY A 213 -8.35 -7.53 -7.17
CA GLY A 213 -9.37 -6.99 -6.27
C GLY A 213 -9.48 -7.75 -4.95
N THR A 214 -8.50 -8.58 -4.63
CA THR A 214 -8.42 -9.31 -3.36
C THR A 214 -8.05 -8.37 -2.23
N PHE A 215 -8.87 -8.31 -1.18
CA PHE A 215 -8.62 -7.51 0.00
C PHE A 215 -7.44 -8.08 0.80
N LEU A 216 -6.42 -7.26 1.02
CA LEU A 216 -5.20 -7.65 1.71
C LEU A 216 -5.22 -7.22 3.17
N ALA A 217 -5.51 -5.94 3.42
CA ALA A 217 -5.56 -5.38 4.76
C ALA A 217 -6.31 -4.04 4.82
N ASN A 218 -6.77 -3.71 6.02
CA ASN A 218 -7.30 -2.40 6.41
C ASN A 218 -7.02 -2.20 7.90
N TYR A 219 -7.19 -0.97 8.37
CA TYR A 219 -7.40 -0.67 9.78
C TYR A 219 -8.38 -1.66 10.42
N GLU A 220 -8.04 -2.04 11.65
CA GLU A 220 -8.48 -3.20 12.45
C GLU A 220 -10.01 -3.37 12.62
N ARG A 221 -10.81 -2.42 12.13
CA ARG A 221 -12.27 -2.33 12.36
C ARG A 221 -13.15 -2.59 11.15
N SER A 222 -12.59 -3.04 10.02
CA SER A 222 -13.36 -3.15 8.77
C SER A 222 -14.36 -4.32 8.73
N GLY A 223 -14.22 -5.34 9.59
CA GLY A 223 -15.08 -6.53 9.59
C GLY A 223 -14.98 -7.37 8.30
N ILE A 224 -14.02 -7.06 7.43
CA ILE A 224 -13.77 -7.77 6.18
C ILE A 224 -12.64 -8.76 6.42
N SER A 225 -12.88 -10.02 6.05
CA SER A 225 -11.85 -11.06 6.11
C SER A 225 -10.79 -10.85 5.02
N PRO A 226 -9.49 -10.84 5.38
CA PRO A 226 -8.40 -10.91 4.40
C PRO A 226 -8.60 -12.05 3.39
N GLY A 227 -8.32 -11.80 2.12
CA GLY A 227 -8.54 -12.75 1.02
C GLY A 227 -9.91 -12.66 0.33
N SER A 228 -10.83 -11.84 0.85
CA SER A 228 -12.13 -11.60 0.19
C SER A 228 -11.94 -10.86 -1.14
N ASN A 229 -12.59 -11.30 -2.20
CA ASN A 229 -12.50 -10.66 -3.51
C ASN A 229 -13.60 -9.58 -3.69
N PHE A 230 -13.20 -8.39 -4.13
CA PHE A 230 -14.11 -7.26 -4.38
C PHE A 230 -14.06 -6.76 -5.83
N PHE A 231 -13.60 -7.57 -6.78
CA PHE A 231 -13.53 -7.21 -8.19
C PHE A 231 -14.89 -6.81 -8.77
N GLY A 232 -15.98 -7.40 -8.26
CA GLY A 232 -17.36 -7.06 -8.65
C GLY A 232 -17.82 -5.66 -8.23
N TRP A 233 -17.05 -4.94 -7.41
CA TRP A 233 -17.37 -3.58 -7.03
C TRP A 233 -16.79 -2.58 -8.03
N SER A 234 -17.65 -1.78 -8.67
CA SER A 234 -17.29 -0.82 -9.73
C SER A 234 -16.16 0.11 -9.33
N ARG A 235 -16.14 0.58 -8.09
CA ARG A 235 -15.09 1.48 -7.60
C ARG A 235 -13.71 0.81 -7.57
N ILE A 236 -13.61 -0.44 -7.10
CA ILE A 236 -12.33 -1.16 -7.05
C ILE A 236 -11.84 -1.50 -8.45
N SER A 237 -12.74 -1.94 -9.34
CA SER A 237 -12.35 -2.20 -10.74
C SER A 237 -11.83 -0.93 -11.44
N GLN A 238 -12.44 0.23 -11.19
CA GLN A 238 -11.95 1.52 -11.69
C GLN A 238 -10.57 1.89 -11.11
N VAL A 239 -10.35 1.69 -9.80
CA VAL A 239 -9.02 1.93 -9.18
C VAL A 239 -7.96 0.99 -9.75
N ILE A 240 -8.28 -0.28 -9.97
CA ILE A 240 -7.38 -1.26 -10.62
C ILE A 240 -7.04 -0.82 -12.05
N GLN A 241 -7.99 -0.19 -12.75
CA GLN A 241 -7.79 0.40 -14.09
C GLN A 241 -7.05 1.75 -14.08
N ASN A 242 -6.44 2.14 -12.94
CA ASN A 242 -5.72 3.39 -12.72
C ASN A 242 -6.59 4.66 -12.72
N GLN A 243 -7.89 4.54 -12.47
CA GLN A 243 -8.71 5.71 -12.16
C GLN A 243 -8.43 6.15 -10.73
N MET A 244 -8.09 7.43 -10.54
CA MET A 244 -7.84 8.02 -9.23
C MET A 244 -9.10 8.79 -8.78
N PHE A 245 -9.48 8.62 -7.52
CA PHE A 245 -10.59 9.34 -6.90
C PHE A 245 -9.99 10.26 -5.85
N SER A 246 -10.11 11.57 -6.06
CA SER A 246 -9.48 12.59 -5.22
C SER A 246 -10.40 13.13 -4.13
N GLY A 247 -11.66 12.69 -4.10
CA GLY A 247 -12.67 13.20 -3.17
C GLY A 247 -13.15 14.62 -3.52
N MET A 248 -12.71 15.19 -4.66
CA MET A 248 -13.10 16.53 -5.09
C MET A 248 -14.49 16.54 -5.72
N GLU A 249 -14.89 15.47 -6.41
CA GLU A 249 -16.24 15.32 -6.97
C GLU A 249 -17.19 14.70 -5.94
N ARG A 250 -18.45 15.14 -5.89
CA ARG A 250 -19.45 14.57 -4.95
C ARG A 250 -19.63 13.06 -5.12
N GLY A 251 -19.39 12.52 -6.31
CA GLY A 251 -19.43 11.08 -6.59
C GLY A 251 -18.25 10.31 -6.00
N ASP A 252 -17.12 10.96 -5.76
CA ASP A 252 -15.93 10.33 -5.16
C ASP A 252 -16.11 10.09 -3.66
N ILE A 253 -17.01 10.85 -3.05
CA ILE A 253 -17.23 10.84 -1.62
C ILE A 253 -18.28 9.78 -1.26
N TYR A 254 -18.03 9.00 -0.19
CA TYR A 254 -19.00 8.11 0.49
C TYR A 254 -19.20 6.66 0.01
N GLU A 255 -18.35 6.08 -0.82
CA GLU A 255 -18.45 4.62 -1.04
C GLU A 255 -17.34 3.89 -0.29
N SER A 256 -17.72 3.14 0.74
CA SER A 256 -16.82 2.30 1.52
C SER A 256 -17.28 0.85 1.41
N PRO A 257 -16.37 -0.13 1.31
CA PRO A 257 -16.74 -1.55 1.26
C PRO A 257 -17.30 -2.05 2.60
N CYS A 258 -17.15 -1.28 3.67
CA CYS A 258 -17.65 -1.61 5.00
C CYS A 258 -19.05 -0.99 5.21
N LYS A 259 -20.09 -1.84 5.18
CA LYS A 259 -21.51 -1.44 5.38
C LYS A 259 -21.78 -0.71 6.71
N SER A 260 -20.93 -0.88 7.72
CA SER A 260 -21.06 -0.23 9.04
C SER A 260 -20.18 1.00 9.21
N CYS A 261 -19.28 1.30 8.27
CA CYS A 261 -18.46 2.51 8.28
C CYS A 261 -19.00 3.51 7.26
N ARG A 262 -19.85 4.44 7.72
CA ARG A 262 -20.01 5.71 7.00
C ARG A 262 -18.69 6.45 7.14
N LEU A 263 -17.87 6.56 6.10
CA LEU A 263 -16.90 7.65 5.85
C LEU A 263 -15.98 7.39 4.64
N PHE A 264 -15.35 8.50 4.20
CA PHE A 264 -14.50 8.74 3.03
C PHE A 264 -13.55 7.58 2.68
N CYS A 265 -13.54 7.21 1.39
CA CYS A 265 -12.72 6.13 0.87
C CYS A 265 -11.72 6.69 -0.12
N SER A 266 -10.48 6.84 0.30
CA SER A 266 -9.33 6.93 -0.59
C SER A 266 -8.73 5.52 -0.70
N VAL A 267 -8.97 4.86 -1.83
CA VAL A 267 -8.49 3.50 -2.07
C VAL A 267 -6.98 3.54 -2.33
N LEU A 268 -6.19 2.87 -1.49
CA LEU A 268 -4.74 2.80 -1.65
C LEU A 268 -4.39 1.81 -2.76
N ARG A 269 -3.63 2.31 -3.74
CA ARG A 269 -3.20 1.57 -4.94
C ARG A 269 -2.02 0.66 -4.60
N LEU A 270 -2.20 -0.67 -4.58
CA LEU A 270 -1.07 -1.61 -4.67
C LEU A 270 -0.67 -1.93 -6.13
N CYS A 271 -1.47 -1.47 -7.11
CA CYS A 271 -1.27 -1.79 -8.53
C CYS A 271 0.02 -1.19 -9.17
N LEU A 272 0.54 -0.07 -8.64
CA LEU A 272 1.78 0.55 -9.14
C LEU A 272 3.00 -0.36 -8.95
N PHE A 273 2.97 -1.16 -7.90
CA PHE A 273 4.10 -1.94 -7.42
C PHE A 273 4.65 -2.88 -8.50
N TRP A 274 3.78 -3.59 -9.19
CA TRP A 274 4.21 -4.60 -10.17
C TRP A 274 4.30 -4.03 -11.60
N ARG A 275 4.18 -2.71 -11.80
CA ARG A 275 4.56 -2.03 -13.06
C ARG A 275 5.89 -1.28 -12.92
N LEU A 276 6.26 -0.88 -11.70
CA LEU A 276 7.55 -0.26 -11.36
C LEU A 276 8.63 -1.29 -10.99
N CYS A 277 8.33 -2.36 -10.25
CA CYS A 277 9.26 -3.49 -10.08
C CYS A 277 9.59 -4.13 -11.43
N LEU A 278 8.59 -4.28 -12.31
CA LEU A 278 8.78 -4.72 -13.69
C LEU A 278 9.39 -3.64 -14.61
N ARG A 279 9.77 -2.45 -14.13
CA ARG A 279 10.50 -1.44 -14.92
C ARG A 279 11.92 -1.19 -14.42
N ARG A 280 12.20 -1.42 -13.13
CA ARG A 280 13.56 -1.42 -12.56
C ARG A 280 14.26 -2.79 -12.60
N ALA A 281 13.53 -3.86 -12.94
CA ALA A 281 14.11 -5.19 -13.22
C ALA A 281 14.49 -5.40 -14.70
N TRP A 282 14.66 -4.32 -15.48
CA TRP A 282 15.22 -4.33 -16.84
C TRP A 282 16.50 -3.50 -16.87
#